data_AF-A0A0D0D509-F1
#
_entry.id   AF-A0A0D0D509-F1
#
_cell.length_a   1.000
_cell.length_b   1.000
_cell.length_c   1.000
_cell.angle_alpha   90.00
_cell.angle_beta   90.00
_cell.angle_gamma   90.00
#
_symmetry.space_group_name_H-M   'P 1'
#
loop_
_entity.id
_entity.type
_entity.pdbx_description
1 polymer ?
#
loop_
_entity_poly.entity_id
_entity_poly.type
_entity_poly.pdbx_seq_one_letter_code
_entity_poly.pdbx_strand_id
1 'polypeptide(L)'
;MNIDYSICQALDHQSKGVPSAILAYDVACQWQIHFMQRVQDSIHLQVPEGMDIVAAIGKFHLSTHKLECYPRFSLICHGNFVEGAGQMDGEIIETPWAPLNKIAPSARAMLTAHWKELYDYHILEENWEK
;
A
#
# COMPACT_ATOMS: atom_id res chain seq x y z
N MET A 1 9.19 -10.78 -11.69
CA MET A 1 7.78 -10.63 -11.27
C MET A 1 7.16 -9.52 -12.10
N ASN A 2 5.96 -9.72 -12.66
CA ASN A 2 5.27 -8.68 -13.43
C ASN A 2 4.30 -7.94 -12.49
N ILE A 3 4.59 -6.66 -12.22
CA ILE A 3 3.80 -5.82 -11.31
C ILE A 3 2.38 -5.60 -11.83
N ASP A 4 2.20 -5.43 -13.15
CA ASP A 4 0.87 -5.25 -13.73
C ASP A 4 0.00 -6.49 -13.51
N TYR A 5 0.56 -7.69 -13.66
CA TYR A 5 -0.15 -8.93 -13.37
C TYR A 5 -0.55 -9.01 -11.90
N SER A 6 0.39 -8.76 -10.98
CA SER A 6 0.10 -8.78 -9.54
C SER A 6 -1.00 -7.79 -9.16
N ILE A 7 -0.97 -6.58 -9.73
CA ILE A 7 -1.98 -5.55 -9.49
C ILE A 7 -3.33 -5.94 -10.07
N CYS A 8 -3.39 -6.36 -11.33
CA CYS A 8 -4.64 -6.81 -11.96
C CYS A 8 -5.29 -7.95 -11.17
N GLN A 9 -4.51 -8.94 -10.75
CA GLN A 9 -5.02 -10.05 -9.93
C GLN A 9 -5.50 -9.58 -8.56
N ALA A 10 -4.79 -8.66 -7.91
CA ALA A 10 -5.21 -8.09 -6.63
C ALA A 10 -6.51 -7.27 -6.77
N LEU A 11 -6.63 -6.49 -7.84
CA LEU A 11 -7.82 -5.71 -8.14
C LEU A 11 -9.03 -6.59 -8.46
N ASP A 12 -8.85 -7.76 -9.07
CA ASP A 12 -9.94 -8.71 -9.36
C ASP A 12 -10.33 -9.57 -8.15
N HIS A 13 -9.41 -9.76 -7.20
CA HIS A 13 -9.62 -10.66 -6.08
C HIS A 13 -10.67 -10.13 -5.10
N GLN A 14 -11.84 -10.76 -5.08
CA GLN A 14 -12.95 -10.46 -4.15
C GLN A 14 -13.43 -9.00 -4.16
N SER A 15 -13.28 -8.30 -5.29
CA SER A 15 -13.59 -6.88 -5.42
C SER A 15 -14.92 -6.56 -6.11
N LYS A 16 -15.78 -7.57 -6.34
CA LYS A 16 -17.09 -7.38 -6.97
C LYS A 16 -17.93 -6.36 -6.20
N GLY A 17 -18.31 -5.28 -6.87
CA GLY A 17 -19.12 -4.19 -6.28
C GLY A 17 -18.31 -3.13 -5.53
N VAL A 18 -16.98 -3.20 -5.54
CA VAL A 18 -16.12 -2.15 -5.00
C VAL A 18 -15.97 -1.03 -6.04
N PRO A 19 -16.40 0.21 -5.74
CA PRO A 19 -16.41 1.29 -6.72
C PRO A 19 -15.04 1.92 -6.96
N SER A 20 -14.14 1.87 -5.98
CA SER A 20 -12.80 2.46 -6.08
C SER A 20 -11.75 1.67 -5.31
N ALA A 21 -10.52 1.72 -5.80
CA ALA A 21 -9.36 1.10 -5.18
C ALA A 21 -8.19 2.09 -5.12
N ILE A 22 -7.55 2.18 -3.97
CA ILE A 22 -6.33 2.96 -3.80
C ILE A 22 -5.14 2.03 -3.98
N LEU A 23 -4.27 2.38 -4.92
CA LEU A 23 -3.08 1.63 -5.26
C LEU A 23 -1.84 2.38 -4.76
N ALA A 24 -1.36 1.99 -3.58
CA ALA A 24 -0.11 2.48 -3.05
C ALA A 24 1.06 1.73 -3.70
N TYR A 25 1.92 2.46 -4.43
CA TYR A 25 3.13 1.92 -5.03
C TYR A 25 4.22 3.00 -5.09
N ASP A 26 5.45 2.67 -4.69
CA ASP A 26 6.54 3.64 -4.51
C ASP A 26 6.77 4.49 -5.76
N VAL A 27 6.75 3.84 -6.93
CA VAL A 27 6.95 4.49 -8.23
C VAL A 27 5.65 4.69 -9.00
N ALA A 28 4.51 4.77 -8.30
CA ALA A 28 3.19 4.95 -8.90
C ALA A 28 3.15 6.11 -9.90
N CYS A 29 3.85 7.22 -9.62
CA CYS A 29 3.86 8.40 -10.49
C CYS A 29 4.45 8.14 -11.88
N GLN A 30 5.34 7.15 -12.02
CA GLN A 30 5.90 6.72 -13.30
C GLN A 30 5.10 5.57 -13.88
N TRP A 31 4.77 4.59 -13.03
CA TRP A 31 4.12 3.36 -13.42
C TRP A 31 2.72 3.57 -13.98
N GLN A 32 1.92 4.45 -13.36
CA GLN A 32 0.51 4.64 -13.71
C GLN A 32 0.30 5.21 -15.12
N ILE A 33 1.28 5.98 -15.62
CA ILE A 33 1.15 6.77 -16.86
C ILE A 33 0.75 5.87 -18.04
N HIS A 34 1.30 4.67 -18.09
CA HIS A 34 1.06 3.70 -19.14
C HIS A 34 0.32 2.45 -18.66
N PHE A 35 -0.18 2.43 -17.42
CA PHE A 35 -0.78 1.22 -16.86
C PHE A 35 -2.00 0.76 -17.66
N MET A 36 -2.98 1.64 -17.89
CA MET A 36 -4.17 1.29 -18.66
C MET A 36 -3.86 0.91 -20.10
N GLN A 37 -2.85 1.53 -20.72
CA GLN A 37 -2.38 1.15 -22.05
C GLN A 37 -1.85 -0.29 -22.04
N ARG A 38 -0.99 -0.64 -21.08
CA ARG A 38 -0.46 -2.01 -20.94
C ARG A 38 -1.55 -3.05 -20.66
N VAL A 39 -2.60 -2.67 -19.92
CA VAL A 39 -3.77 -3.53 -19.70
C VAL A 39 -4.53 -3.76 -21.01
N GLN A 40 -4.79 -2.70 -21.79
CA GLN A 40 -5.50 -2.79 -23.07
C GLN A 40 -4.74 -3.57 -24.15
N ASP A 41 -3.41 -3.45 -24.17
CA ASP A 41 -2.55 -4.14 -25.14
C ASP A 41 -2.35 -5.64 -24.81
N SER A 42 -2.81 -6.09 -23.64
CA SER A 42 -2.61 -7.46 -23.17
C SER A 42 -3.91 -8.24 -23.09
N ILE A 43 -3.91 -9.45 -23.65
CA ILE A 43 -5.04 -10.40 -23.52
C ILE A 43 -5.10 -11.07 -22.13
N HIS A 44 -4.06 -10.91 -21.31
CA HIS A 44 -3.90 -11.60 -20.02
C HIS A 44 -4.12 -10.69 -18.82
N LEU A 45 -4.25 -9.37 -19.03
CA LEU A 45 -4.45 -8.39 -17.98
C LEU A 45 -5.87 -7.85 -18.07
N GLN A 46 -6.54 -7.79 -16.92
CA GLN A 46 -7.88 -7.21 -16.81
C GLN A 46 -7.97 -6.43 -15.51
N VAL A 47 -8.75 -5.36 -15.56
CA VAL A 47 -9.14 -4.54 -14.40
C VAL A 47 -10.67 -4.63 -14.31
N PRO A 48 -11.25 -4.74 -13.10
CA PRO A 48 -12.70 -4.74 -12.94
C PRO A 48 -13.36 -3.53 -13.60
N GLU A 49 -14.42 -3.78 -14.36
CA GLU A 49 -15.15 -2.72 -15.06
C GLU A 49 -15.80 -1.76 -14.06
N GLY A 50 -15.66 -0.46 -14.30
CA GLY A 50 -16.25 0.59 -13.47
C GLY A 50 -15.55 0.83 -12.13
N MET A 51 -14.36 0.25 -11.91
CA MET A 51 -13.55 0.53 -10.72
C MET A 51 -12.64 1.75 -10.95
N ASP A 52 -12.75 2.76 -10.09
CA ASP A 52 -11.85 3.90 -10.07
C ASP A 52 -10.54 3.52 -9.36
N ILE A 53 -9.43 3.54 -10.09
CA ILE A 53 -8.09 3.29 -9.52
C ILE A 53 -7.43 4.63 -9.20
N VAL A 54 -7.17 4.86 -7.91
CA VAL A 54 -6.44 6.03 -7.45
C VAL A 54 -5.04 5.61 -7.04
N ALA A 55 -4.04 6.04 -7.79
CA ALA A 55 -2.65 5.75 -7.45
C ALA A 55 -2.16 6.65 -6.30
N ALA A 56 -1.35 6.08 -5.42
CA ALA A 56 -0.76 6.76 -4.29
C ALA A 56 0.67 6.30 -4.07
N ILE A 57 1.44 7.08 -3.34
CA ILE A 57 2.83 6.79 -2.98
C ILE A 57 2.92 6.83 -1.46
N GLY A 58 3.57 5.83 -0.87
CA GLY A 58 3.76 5.78 0.56
C GLY A 58 4.59 6.97 1.06
N LYS A 59 4.28 7.45 2.26
CA LYS A 59 4.80 8.74 2.75
C LYS A 59 6.33 8.78 2.82
N PHE A 60 6.95 7.64 3.12
CA PHE A 60 8.41 7.53 3.24
C PHE A 60 9.08 7.81 1.88
N HIS A 61 8.57 7.19 0.82
CA HIS A 61 9.09 7.35 -0.53
C HIS A 61 8.70 8.68 -1.18
N LEU A 62 7.56 9.27 -0.83
CA LEU A 62 7.08 10.52 -1.42
C LEU A 62 8.11 11.66 -1.33
N SER A 63 8.92 11.69 -0.27
CA SER A 63 9.96 12.71 -0.07
C SER A 63 11.07 12.72 -1.13
N THR A 64 11.28 11.57 -1.77
CA THR A 64 12.31 11.38 -2.80
C THR A 64 11.79 11.67 -4.22
N HIS A 65 10.51 12.03 -4.35
CA HIS A 65 9.87 12.34 -5.62
C HIS A 65 9.94 13.84 -5.94
N LYS A 66 9.60 14.19 -7.19
CA LYS A 66 9.47 15.60 -7.60
C LYS A 66 8.34 16.26 -6.79
N LEU A 67 8.48 17.57 -6.53
CA LEU A 67 7.51 18.34 -5.74
C LEU A 67 6.06 18.22 -6.24
N GLU A 68 5.86 18.07 -7.55
CA GLU A 68 4.54 17.88 -8.16
C GLU A 68 3.84 16.58 -7.75
N CYS A 69 4.59 15.58 -7.26
CA CYS A 69 4.03 14.32 -6.79
C CYS A 69 3.33 14.47 -5.44
N TYR A 70 3.77 15.41 -4.59
CA TYR A 70 3.21 15.61 -3.25
C TYR A 70 1.70 15.85 -3.26
N PRO A 71 1.15 16.81 -4.01
CA PRO A 71 -0.29 17.02 -4.03
C PRO A 71 -1.06 15.96 -4.82
N ARG A 72 -0.41 15.07 -5.58
CA ARG A 72 -1.09 14.12 -6.48
C ARG A 72 -1.17 12.70 -5.93
N PHE A 73 -0.19 12.30 -5.12
CA PHE A 73 -0.04 10.91 -4.68
C PHE A 73 0.05 10.77 -3.16
N SER A 74 -0.09 11.87 -2.41
CA SER A 74 -0.02 11.83 -0.94
C SER A 74 -1.22 11.10 -0.35
N LEU A 75 -0.94 10.14 0.53
CA LEU A 75 -1.93 9.41 1.34
C LEU A 75 -2.48 10.21 2.53
N ILE A 76 -2.19 11.52 2.66
CA ILE A 76 -2.65 12.35 3.79
C ILE A 76 -4.03 12.97 3.51
N CYS A 77 -4.96 12.75 4.45
CA CYS A 77 -6.35 13.25 4.42
C CYS A 77 -6.51 14.74 4.80
N HIS A 78 -5.50 15.39 5.37
CA HIS A 78 -5.54 16.84 5.60
C HIS A 78 -5.18 17.61 4.31
N GLY A 79 -6.14 17.69 3.39
CA GLY A 79 -6.01 18.52 2.18
C GLY A 79 -6.64 18.00 0.87
N ASN A 80 -7.49 16.97 0.90
CA ASN A 80 -8.21 16.46 -0.29
C ASN A 80 -7.32 15.89 -1.42
N PHE A 81 -6.32 15.06 -1.13
CA PHE A 81 -5.45 14.53 -2.20
C PHE A 81 -5.79 13.10 -2.68
N VAL A 82 -6.18 12.19 -1.78
CA VAL A 82 -6.76 10.87 -2.13
C VAL A 82 -7.97 10.60 -1.23
N GLU A 83 -9.17 10.79 -1.78
CA GLU A 83 -10.42 10.56 -1.05
C GLU A 83 -10.58 9.06 -0.74
N GLY A 84 -11.03 8.73 0.48
CA GLY A 84 -11.25 7.34 0.90
C GLY A 84 -10.03 6.61 1.50
N ALA A 85 -8.82 7.20 1.47
CA ALA A 85 -7.61 6.56 2.01
C ALA A 85 -7.56 6.48 3.56
N GLY A 86 -8.29 7.36 4.24
CA GLY A 86 -8.07 7.59 5.67
C GLY A 86 -6.68 8.19 5.95
N GLN A 87 -6.26 8.18 7.21
CA GLN A 87 -4.90 8.58 7.59
C GLN A 87 -4.01 7.33 7.66
N MET A 88 -3.34 7.02 6.55
CA MET A 88 -2.46 5.86 6.45
C MET A 88 -1.08 6.25 5.91
N ASP A 89 -0.03 5.56 6.35
CA ASP A 89 1.33 5.80 5.87
C ASP A 89 1.63 5.11 4.54
N GLY A 90 0.92 4.02 4.23
CA GLY A 90 1.17 3.19 3.04
C GLY A 90 2.37 2.26 3.16
N GLU A 91 3.12 2.32 4.27
CA GLU A 91 4.44 1.70 4.47
C GLU A 91 4.49 0.77 5.70
N ILE A 92 3.35 0.22 6.08
CA ILE A 92 3.18 -0.55 7.34
C ILE A 92 4.11 -1.76 7.43
N ILE A 93 4.58 -2.30 6.29
CA ILE A 93 5.48 -3.45 6.33
C ILE A 93 6.91 -3.03 6.68
N GLU A 94 7.38 -1.86 6.23
CA GLU A 94 8.80 -1.48 6.33
C GLU A 94 9.11 -0.63 7.56
N THR A 95 8.23 0.31 7.91
CA THR A 95 8.46 1.25 9.01
C THR A 95 8.61 0.58 10.39
N PRO A 96 7.81 -0.44 10.76
CA PRO A 96 7.94 -1.06 12.09
C PRO A 96 9.12 -2.03 12.19
N TRP A 97 9.92 -2.28 11.14
CA TRP A 97 11.08 -3.17 11.26
C TRP A 97 12.07 -2.73 12.33
N ALA A 98 12.34 -1.44 12.46
CA ALA A 98 13.26 -0.92 13.47
C ALA A 98 12.81 -1.22 14.91
N PRO A 99 11.55 -0.92 15.32
CA PRO A 99 11.05 -1.33 16.64
C PRO A 99 10.88 -2.84 16.78
N LEU A 100 10.40 -3.55 15.74
CA LEU A 100 10.22 -5.01 15.80
C LEU A 100 11.55 -5.76 15.97
N ASN A 101 12.65 -5.25 15.42
CA ASN A 101 13.98 -5.81 15.64
C ASN A 101 14.41 -5.81 17.11
N LYS A 102 13.91 -4.86 17.93
CA LYS A 102 14.21 -4.80 19.36
C LYS A 102 13.54 -5.94 20.13
N ILE A 103 12.34 -6.35 19.73
CA ILE A 103 11.57 -7.42 20.38
C ILE A 103 11.91 -8.81 19.84
N ALA A 104 12.47 -8.89 18.63
CA ALA A 104 12.82 -10.14 17.97
C ALA A 104 13.64 -11.10 18.87
N PRO A 105 14.66 -10.66 19.63
CA PRO A 105 15.41 -11.52 20.54
C PRO A 105 14.55 -12.23 21.58
N SER A 106 13.55 -11.54 22.14
CA SER A 106 12.62 -12.05 23.15
C SER A 106 11.63 -13.04 22.56
N ALA A 107 11.27 -12.85 21.28
CA ALA A 107 10.32 -13.71 20.58
C ALA A 107 10.91 -15.04 20.10
N ARG A 108 12.25 -15.19 20.06
CA ARG A 108 12.94 -16.37 19.50
C ARG A 108 12.61 -17.70 20.18
N ALA A 109 12.36 -17.68 21.49
CA ALA A 109 12.07 -18.89 22.27
C ALA A 109 10.56 -19.17 22.40
N MET A 110 9.71 -18.31 21.82
CA MET A 110 8.27 -18.42 21.95
C MET A 110 7.70 -19.47 20.98
N LEU A 111 6.59 -20.09 21.38
CA LEU A 111 5.77 -20.89 20.47
C LEU A 111 5.14 -19.98 19.41
N THR A 112 4.83 -20.54 18.23
CA THR A 112 4.30 -19.78 17.08
C THR A 112 3.07 -18.94 17.41
N ALA A 113 2.17 -19.42 18.27
CA ALA A 113 0.98 -18.66 18.68
C ALA A 113 1.36 -17.41 19.49
N HIS A 114 2.17 -17.58 20.54
CA HIS A 114 2.65 -16.48 21.38
C HIS A 114 3.53 -15.49 20.60
N TRP A 115 4.32 -15.98 19.64
CA TRP A 115 5.11 -15.14 18.73
C TRP A 115 4.18 -14.21 17.93
N LYS A 116 3.09 -14.72 17.35
CA LYS A 116 2.12 -13.88 16.62
C LYS A 116 1.48 -12.84 17.52
N GLU A 117 0.99 -13.25 18.69
CA GLU A 117 0.34 -12.33 19.64
C GLU A 117 1.27 -11.20 20.09
N LEU A 118 2.55 -11.49 20.34
CA LEU A 118 3.54 -10.48 20.70
C LEU A 118 3.74 -9.45 19.59
N TYR A 119 3.89 -9.90 18.34
CA TYR A 119 4.08 -9.00 17.20
C TYR A 119 2.82 -8.19 16.93
N ASP A 120 1.64 -8.81 16.97
CA ASP A 120 0.37 -8.12 16.80
C ASP A 120 0.19 -7.03 17.87
N TYR A 121 0.53 -7.32 19.13
CA TYR A 121 0.49 -6.34 20.22
C TYR A 121 1.38 -5.13 19.95
N HIS A 122 2.66 -5.34 19.60
CA HIS A 122 3.58 -4.24 19.34
C HIS A 122 3.24 -3.46 18.06
N ILE A 123 2.71 -4.11 17.02
CA ILE A 123 2.23 -3.42 15.81
C ILE A 123 1.01 -2.55 16.13
N LEU A 124 0.10 -3.04 16.99
CA LEU A 124 -1.05 -2.27 17.44
C LEU A 124 -0.64 -1.08 18.31
N GLU A 125 0.33 -1.27 19.21
CA GLU A 125 0.92 -0.21 20.04
C GLU A 125 1.55 0.88 19.16
N GLU A 126 2.39 0.50 18.19
CA GLU A 126 2.99 1.43 17.23
C GLU A 126 1.93 2.18 16.40
N ASN A 127 0.79 1.55 16.07
CA ASN A 127 -0.31 2.25 15.40
C ASN A 127 -1.07 3.21 16.33
N TRP A 128 -1.09 2.95 17.64
CA TRP A 128 -1.73 3.82 18.64
C TRP A 128 -0.88 5.05 18.97
N GLU A 129 0.45 4.93 18.95
CA GLU A 129 1.38 6.04 19.23
C GLU A 129 1.55 7.02 18.06
N LYS A 130 0.99 6.72 16.88
CA LYS A 130 1.02 7.56 15.67
C LYS A 130 -0.08 8.62 15.63
#